data_AF-A0A0Q4QZX1-F1
#
_entry.id   AF-A0A0Q4QZX1-F1
#
_cell.length_a   1.000
_cell.length_b   1.000
_cell.length_c   1.000
_cell.angle_alpha   90.00
_cell.angle_beta   90.00
_cell.angle_gamma   90.00
#
_symmetry.space_group_name_H-M   'P 1'
#
loop_
_entity.id
_entity.type
_entity.pdbx_description
1 polymer ?
#
loop_
_entity_poly.entity_id
_entity_poly.type
_entity_poly.pdbx_seq_one_letter_code
_entity_poly.pdbx_strand_id
1 'polypeptide(L)'
;MVEEFEFFRKVQLHYRQVRFHVRLSYTIFHKKEKLLLAHGILRCRVEPHSQLVEYRISLESEVASRPYSEKATILFSTIYEEIPQQSVKMTDVPAYQLRYSVPIVYDWQAFIIEGMSTALSKGVLQPVFDKYRFVDKQGKEIDAKLKVAAVMVDWYNENINS
;
A
#
# COMPACT_ATOMS: atom_id res chain seq x y z
N MET A 1 -20.61 -24.87 -14.79
CA MET A 1 -20.86 -24.75 -13.33
C MET A 1 -19.84 -25.48 -12.46
N VAL A 2 -19.65 -26.81 -12.55
CA VAL A 2 -18.61 -27.52 -11.75
C VAL A 2 -17.18 -27.17 -12.21
N GLU A 3 -16.97 -27.08 -13.52
CA GLU A 3 -15.65 -26.72 -14.10
C GLU A 3 -15.23 -25.28 -13.77
N GLU A 4 -16.17 -24.33 -13.74
CA GLU A 4 -15.91 -22.94 -13.37
C GLU A 4 -15.53 -22.82 -11.89
N PHE A 5 -16.22 -23.54 -11.00
CA PHE A 5 -15.90 -23.55 -9.57
C PHE A 5 -14.53 -24.16 -9.29
N GLU A 6 -14.20 -25.28 -9.93
CA GLU A 6 -12.87 -25.90 -9.89
C GLU A 6 -11.77 -24.98 -10.43
N PHE A 7 -12.05 -24.25 -11.52
CA PHE A 7 -11.16 -23.25 -12.10
C PHE A 7 -10.90 -22.11 -11.12
N PHE A 8 -11.95 -21.50 -10.55
CA PHE A 8 -11.81 -20.45 -9.55
C PHE A 8 -11.02 -20.91 -8.33
N ARG A 9 -11.26 -22.15 -7.84
CA ARG A 9 -10.50 -22.73 -6.72
C ARG A 9 -9.01 -22.85 -7.04
N LYS A 10 -8.65 -23.31 -8.24
CA LYS A 10 -7.25 -23.46 -8.68
C LYS A 10 -6.55 -22.11 -8.86
N VAL A 11 -7.21 -21.15 -9.49
CA VAL A 11 -6.69 -19.79 -9.68
C VAL A 11 -6.48 -19.08 -8.34
N GLN A 12 -7.46 -19.17 -7.44
CA GLN A 12 -7.42 -18.50 -6.14
C GLN A 12 -6.28 -19.01 -5.25
N LEU A 13 -5.88 -20.27 -5.40
CA LEU A 13 -4.72 -20.84 -4.71
C LEU A 13 -3.39 -20.29 -5.24
N HIS A 14 -3.30 -20.01 -6.54
CA HIS A 14 -2.04 -19.59 -7.19
C HIS A 14 -1.72 -18.10 -7.02
N TYR A 15 -2.74 -17.22 -7.03
CA TYR A 15 -2.55 -15.76 -6.96
C TYR A 15 -3.00 -15.16 -5.62
N ARG A 16 -3.00 -15.96 -4.56
CA ARG A 16 -3.63 -15.59 -3.28
C ARG A 16 -2.99 -14.34 -2.65
N GLN A 17 -1.68 -14.20 -2.81
CA GLN A 17 -0.94 -13.09 -2.22
C GLN A 17 0.36 -12.79 -2.97
N VAL A 18 0.67 -11.50 -3.13
CA VAL A 18 1.96 -11.01 -3.63
C VAL A 18 2.55 -10.05 -2.60
N ARG A 19 3.84 -10.20 -2.32
CA ARG A 19 4.57 -9.30 -1.44
C ARG A 19 5.06 -8.10 -2.24
N PHE A 20 5.05 -6.93 -1.61
CA PHE A 20 5.56 -5.72 -2.25
C PHE A 20 6.18 -4.80 -1.21
N HIS A 21 7.07 -3.94 -1.69
CA HIS A 21 7.69 -2.87 -0.92
C HIS A 21 7.31 -1.54 -1.55
N VAL A 22 6.89 -0.59 -0.72
CA VAL A 22 6.61 0.78 -1.15
C VAL A 22 7.62 1.69 -0.50
N ARG A 23 8.34 2.45 -1.32
CA ARG A 23 9.11 3.59 -0.86
C ARG A 23 8.18 4.79 -0.85
N LEU A 24 7.85 5.24 0.35
CA LEU A 24 7.10 6.45 0.61
C LEU A 24 8.10 7.59 0.81
N SER A 25 7.71 8.79 0.40
CA SER A 25 8.35 10.01 0.83
C SER A 25 7.38 10.84 1.65
N TYR A 26 7.87 11.52 2.67
CA TYR A 26 7.05 12.40 3.46
C TYR A 26 7.75 13.72 3.71
N THR A 27 6.98 14.80 3.67
CA THR A 27 7.46 16.15 3.96
C THR A 27 6.63 16.71 5.10
N ILE A 28 7.30 17.12 6.18
CA ILE A 28 6.66 17.72 7.35
C ILE A 28 7.02 19.20 7.38
N PHE A 29 6.01 20.09 7.43
CA PHE A 29 6.20 21.55 7.41
C PHE A 29 7.15 22.05 6.30
N HIS A 30 7.04 21.47 5.09
CA HIS A 30 7.73 21.92 3.88
C HIS A 30 9.28 21.94 3.89
N LYS A 31 9.97 21.35 4.87
CA LYS A 31 11.42 21.53 4.99
C LYS A 31 12.29 20.46 4.34
N LYS A 32 12.03 19.18 4.59
CA LYS A 32 12.85 18.07 4.07
C LYS A 32 12.00 16.88 3.72
N GLU A 33 12.18 16.40 2.50
CA GLU A 33 11.66 15.12 2.06
C GLU A 33 12.46 14.02 2.76
N LYS A 34 11.77 13.19 3.54
CA LYS A 34 12.33 11.99 4.14
C LYS A 34 11.74 10.77 3.44
N LEU A 35 12.51 9.69 3.40
CA LEU A 35 12.06 8.41 2.84
C LEU A 35 11.60 7.50 3.98
N LEU A 36 10.60 6.68 3.68
CA LEU A 36 10.05 5.68 4.56
C LEU A 36 9.79 4.42 3.75
N LEU A 37 10.30 3.27 4.19
CA LEU A 37 9.99 2.00 3.56
C LEU A 37 8.75 1.40 4.20
N ALA A 38 7.88 0.83 3.37
CA ALA A 38 6.72 0.07 3.82
C ALA A 38 6.68 -1.29 3.16
N HIS A 39 6.37 -2.31 3.96
CA HIS A 39 6.26 -3.69 3.55
C HIS A 39 4.79 -4.05 3.48
N GLY A 40 4.36 -4.60 2.36
CA GLY A 40 2.96 -4.89 2.08
C GLY A 40 2.72 -6.26 1.50
N ILE A 41 1.48 -6.70 1.65
CA ILE A 41 0.92 -7.91 1.06
C ILE A 41 -0.33 -7.49 0.29
N LEU A 42 -0.35 -7.76 -1.00
CA LEU A 42 -1.52 -7.61 -1.85
C LEU A 42 -2.22 -8.96 -1.89
N ARG A 43 -3.51 -8.99 -1.55
CA ARG A 43 -4.35 -10.18 -1.65
C ARG A 43 -5.36 -10.01 -2.77
N CYS A 44 -5.59 -11.08 -3.51
CA CYS A 44 -6.62 -11.15 -4.54
C CYS A 44 -7.78 -12.02 -4.04
N ARG A 45 -9.01 -11.54 -4.21
CA ARG A 45 -10.24 -12.28 -3.93
C ARG A 45 -11.13 -12.26 -5.15
N VAL A 46 -11.52 -13.42 -5.64
CA VAL A 46 -12.51 -13.55 -6.72
C VAL A 46 -13.87 -13.77 -6.09
N GLU A 47 -14.87 -13.00 -6.52
CA GLU A 47 -16.26 -13.13 -6.12
C GLU A 47 -17.09 -13.64 -7.33
N PRO A 48 -17.49 -14.93 -7.33
CA PRO A 48 -18.23 -15.56 -8.43
C PRO A 48 -19.57 -14.90 -8.73
N HIS A 49 -20.30 -14.51 -7.68
CA HIS A 49 -21.68 -14.03 -7.80
C HIS A 49 -21.77 -12.64 -8.44
N SER A 50 -20.80 -11.78 -8.14
CA SER A 50 -20.75 -10.40 -8.67
C SER A 50 -19.86 -10.25 -9.90
N GLN A 51 -19.17 -11.32 -10.28
CA GLN A 51 -18.19 -11.34 -11.37
C GLN A 51 -17.06 -10.31 -11.16
N LEU A 52 -16.61 -10.17 -9.92
CA LEU A 52 -15.57 -9.21 -9.52
C LEU A 52 -14.31 -9.91 -9.01
N VAL A 53 -13.17 -9.30 -9.27
CA VAL A 53 -11.90 -9.57 -8.61
C VAL A 53 -11.52 -8.35 -7.79
N GLU A 54 -11.43 -8.53 -6.48
CA GLU A 54 -11.02 -7.51 -5.53
C GLU A 54 -9.56 -7.68 -5.15
N TYR A 55 -8.83 -6.56 -5.14
CA TYR A 55 -7.44 -6.47 -4.72
C TYR A 55 -7.37 -5.66 -3.43
N ARG A 56 -6.92 -6.30 -2.36
CA ARG A 56 -6.86 -5.73 -1.01
C ARG A 56 -5.42 -5.66 -0.54
N ILE A 57 -5.03 -4.55 0.08
CA ILE A 57 -3.67 -4.33 0.58
C ILE A 57 -3.63 -4.37 2.10
N SER A 58 -2.63 -5.05 2.63
CA SER A 58 -2.17 -4.88 4.00
C SER A 58 -0.75 -4.36 3.95
N LEU A 59 -0.40 -3.31 4.69
CA LEU A 59 0.98 -2.82 4.75
C LEU A 59 1.31 -2.21 6.11
N GLU A 60 2.59 -2.25 6.43
CA GLU A 60 3.15 -1.62 7.61
C GLU A 60 4.45 -0.91 7.22
N SER A 61 4.56 0.37 7.56
CA SER A 61 5.78 1.14 7.34
C SER A 61 6.76 0.99 8.49
N GLU A 62 8.01 1.33 8.21
CA GLU A 62 8.98 1.69 9.22
C GLU A 62 8.45 2.81 10.12
N VAL A 63 9.10 2.96 11.27
CA VAL A 63 8.76 3.99 12.24
C VAL A 63 9.31 5.33 11.79
N ALA A 64 8.41 6.27 11.52
CA ALA A 64 8.76 7.67 11.36
C ALA A 64 8.78 8.35 12.74
N SER A 65 9.83 9.13 13.02
CA SER A 65 9.90 9.98 14.21
C SER A 65 10.67 11.26 13.92
N ARG A 66 10.41 12.29 14.74
CA ARG A 66 11.19 13.53 14.73
C ARG A 66 11.40 13.98 16.18
N PRO A 67 12.65 14.07 16.67
CA PRO A 67 12.92 14.64 17.98
C PRO A 67 12.54 16.13 18.02
N TYR A 68 12.28 16.66 19.22
CA TYR A 68 12.15 18.11 19.43
C TYR A 68 13.39 18.83 18.88
N SER A 69 13.18 19.92 18.16
CA SER A 69 14.28 20.75 17.66
C SER A 69 13.94 22.21 17.83
N GLU A 70 14.82 22.92 18.52
CA GLU A 70 14.76 24.37 18.65
C GLU A 70 16.01 24.95 18.00
N LYS A 71 15.81 25.86 17.05
CA LYS A 71 16.89 26.68 16.49
C LYS A 71 16.58 28.13 16.78
N ALA A 72 17.29 28.69 17.76
CA ALA A 72 17.24 30.10 18.06
C ALA A 72 18.44 30.81 17.44
N THR A 73 18.17 31.85 16.67
CA THR A 73 19.12 32.85 16.20
C THR A 73 18.69 34.20 16.75
N ILE A 74 19.58 35.19 16.80
CA ILE A 74 19.32 36.52 17.38
C ILE A 74 18.02 37.17 16.87
N LEU A 75 17.65 36.91 15.60
CA LEU A 75 16.47 37.50 14.95
C LEU A 75 15.27 36.55 14.84
N PHE A 76 15.45 35.24 15.01
CA PHE A 76 14.41 34.25 14.77
C PHE A 76 14.60 33.00 15.65
N SER A 77 13.56 32.59 16.36
CA SER A 77 13.44 31.24 16.90
C SER A 77 12.53 30.41 16.00
N THR A 78 12.96 29.20 15.68
CA THR A 78 12.07 28.18 15.10
C THR A 78 12.00 27.01 16.05
N ILE A 79 10.82 26.82 16.65
CA ILE A 79 10.50 25.71 17.52
C ILE A 79 9.80 24.64 16.68
N TYR A 80 10.30 23.41 16.76
CA TYR A 80 9.68 22.25 16.15
C TYR A 80 9.25 21.28 17.24
N GLU A 81 7.94 21.10 17.33
CA GLU A 81 7.35 20.11 18.21
C GLU A 81 7.82 18.70 17.85
N GLU A 82 7.89 17.84 18.85
CA GLU A 82 8.28 16.46 18.66
C GLU A 82 7.18 15.67 17.96
N ILE A 83 7.58 14.80 17.03
CA ILE A 83 6.67 13.83 16.40
C ILE A 83 7.00 12.48 16.99
N PRO A 84 6.09 11.89 17.79
CA PRO A 84 6.32 10.59 18.40
C PRO A 84 6.47 9.53 17.32
N GLN A 85 7.11 8.42 17.69
CA GLN A 85 7.28 7.25 16.84
C GLN A 85 5.92 6.77 16.32
N GLN A 86 5.73 6.84 15.00
CA GLN A 86 4.50 6.44 14.31
C GLN A 86 4.83 5.60 13.09
N SER A 87 4.03 4.57 12.84
CA SER A 87 4.08 3.76 11.63
C SER A 87 2.75 3.84 10.87
N VAL A 88 2.84 3.91 9.55
CA VAL A 88 1.69 3.80 8.66
C VAL A 88 1.27 2.33 8.62
N LYS A 89 0.14 2.02 9.24
CA LYS A 89 -0.43 0.68 9.27
C LYS A 89 -1.77 0.67 8.56
N MET A 90 -1.90 -0.19 7.56
CA MET A 90 -3.15 -0.42 6.84
C MET A 90 -3.42 -1.92 6.81
N THR A 91 -4.63 -2.30 7.22
CA THR A 91 -5.02 -3.70 7.29
C THR A 91 -6.18 -3.96 6.36
N ASP A 92 -5.92 -4.68 5.27
CA ASP A 92 -6.95 -5.25 4.40
C ASP A 92 -7.85 -4.18 3.75
N VAL A 93 -7.21 -3.11 3.28
CA VAL A 93 -7.88 -1.98 2.62
C VAL A 93 -8.12 -2.32 1.15
N PRO A 94 -9.33 -2.09 0.60
CA PRO A 94 -9.57 -2.28 -0.83
C PRO A 94 -8.77 -1.25 -1.64
N ALA A 95 -7.95 -1.74 -2.57
CA ALA A 95 -7.14 -0.91 -3.46
C ALA A 95 -7.76 -0.81 -4.86
N TYR A 96 -8.23 -1.93 -5.40
CA TYR A 96 -8.72 -1.98 -6.78
C TYR A 96 -9.75 -3.10 -6.97
N GLN A 97 -10.64 -2.94 -7.96
CA GLN A 97 -11.63 -3.93 -8.35
C GLN A 97 -11.67 -4.04 -9.88
N LEU A 98 -11.75 -5.28 -10.38
CA LEU A 98 -11.89 -5.58 -11.80
C LEU A 98 -13.13 -6.46 -12.02
N ARG A 99 -13.90 -6.15 -13.05
CA ARG A 99 -15.00 -7.02 -13.48
C ARG A 99 -14.49 -7.96 -14.57
N TYR A 100 -14.91 -9.22 -14.51
CA TYR A 100 -14.67 -10.19 -15.56
C TYR A 100 -15.96 -10.56 -16.27
N SER A 101 -15.86 -10.96 -17.54
CA SER A 101 -16.99 -11.45 -18.32
C SER A 101 -17.09 -12.97 -18.24
N VAL A 102 -18.31 -13.48 -18.28
CA VAL A 102 -18.61 -14.91 -18.44
C VAL A 102 -19.24 -15.12 -19.82
N PRO A 103 -18.82 -16.13 -20.62
CA PRO A 103 -17.88 -17.21 -20.30
C PRO A 103 -16.42 -16.74 -20.22
N ILE A 104 -15.60 -17.47 -19.44
CA ILE A 104 -14.17 -17.19 -19.28
C ILE A 104 -13.42 -17.70 -20.51
N VAL A 105 -13.11 -16.80 -21.45
CA VAL A 105 -12.47 -17.16 -22.73
C VAL A 105 -10.98 -16.74 -22.78
N TYR A 106 -10.49 -16.01 -21.78
CA TYR A 106 -9.17 -15.36 -21.81
C TYR A 106 -8.20 -15.90 -20.73
N ASP A 107 -6.90 -15.64 -20.95
CA ASP A 107 -5.82 -15.98 -20.02
C ASP A 107 -6.02 -15.29 -18.66
N TRP A 108 -6.48 -16.06 -17.69
CA TRP A 108 -6.81 -15.56 -16.36
C TRP A 108 -5.60 -15.25 -15.52
N GLN A 109 -4.48 -15.92 -15.77
CA GLN A 109 -3.22 -15.60 -15.13
C GLN A 109 -2.79 -14.20 -15.54
N ALA A 110 -2.81 -13.90 -16.84
CA ALA A 110 -2.52 -12.56 -17.34
C ALA A 110 -3.47 -11.52 -16.73
N PHE A 111 -4.78 -11.79 -16.72
CA PHE A 111 -5.78 -10.88 -16.14
C PHE A 111 -5.54 -10.55 -14.65
N ILE A 112 -5.21 -11.56 -13.84
CA ILE A 112 -4.93 -11.35 -12.42
C ILE A 112 -3.62 -10.56 -12.24
N ILE A 113 -2.56 -10.89 -13.01
CA ILE A 113 -1.26 -10.19 -12.93
C ILE A 113 -1.40 -8.72 -13.36
N GLU A 114 -2.18 -8.44 -14.40
CA GLU A 114 -2.49 -7.07 -14.84
C GLU A 114 -3.26 -6.30 -13.77
N GLY A 115 -4.26 -6.94 -13.14
CA GLY A 115 -5.01 -6.36 -12.04
C GLY A 115 -4.15 -6.06 -10.82
N MET A 116 -3.24 -6.98 -10.47
CA MET A 116 -2.26 -6.77 -9.39
C MET A 116 -1.30 -5.63 -9.71
N SER A 117 -0.78 -5.58 -10.94
CA SER A 117 0.13 -4.52 -11.40
C SER A 117 -0.56 -3.15 -11.32
N THR A 118 -1.84 -3.09 -11.69
CA THR A 118 -2.66 -1.88 -11.62
C THR A 118 -2.91 -1.48 -10.16
N ALA A 119 -3.27 -2.43 -9.30
CA ALA A 119 -3.51 -2.20 -7.87
C ALA A 119 -2.26 -1.68 -7.14
N LEU A 120 -1.07 -2.08 -7.59
CA LEU A 120 0.23 -1.62 -7.05
C LEU A 120 0.79 -0.39 -7.78
N SER A 121 0.06 0.18 -8.73
CA SER A 121 0.49 1.41 -9.38
C SER A 121 0.46 2.60 -8.42
N LYS A 122 1.36 3.56 -8.65
CA LYS A 122 1.40 4.81 -7.87
C LYS A 122 0.06 5.54 -7.86
N GLY A 123 -0.66 5.52 -8.98
CA GLY A 123 -1.95 6.20 -9.13
C GLY A 123 -3.04 5.61 -8.22
N VAL A 124 -3.03 4.30 -7.99
CA VAL A 124 -3.99 3.63 -7.10
C VAL A 124 -3.57 3.71 -5.64
N LEU A 125 -2.27 3.59 -5.35
CA LEU A 125 -1.78 3.64 -3.97
C LEU A 125 -1.79 5.04 -3.36
N GLN A 126 -1.51 6.09 -4.14
CA GLN A 126 -1.43 7.46 -3.61
C GLN A 126 -2.70 7.90 -2.86
N PRO A 127 -3.93 7.74 -3.42
CA PRO A 127 -5.16 8.07 -2.70
C PRO A 127 -5.38 7.27 -1.41
N VAL A 128 -4.83 6.07 -1.31
CA VAL A 128 -4.91 5.26 -0.09
C VAL A 128 -4.02 5.85 1.00
N PHE A 129 -2.81 6.31 0.65
CA PHE A 129 -1.90 6.99 1.57
C PHE A 129 -2.32 8.42 1.91
N ASP A 130 -3.03 9.12 1.01
CA ASP A 130 -3.57 10.45 1.26
C ASP A 130 -4.59 10.51 2.40
N LYS A 131 -5.13 9.37 2.83
CA LYS A 131 -6.01 9.26 4.00
C LYS A 131 -5.25 9.23 5.33
N TYR A 132 -3.95 8.98 5.31
CA TYR A 132 -3.14 8.88 6.50
C TYR A 132 -2.68 10.27 6.98
N ARG A 133 -2.71 10.50 8.29
CA ARG A 133 -2.30 11.75 8.93
C ARG A 133 -1.33 11.43 10.07
N PHE A 134 -0.24 12.19 10.16
CA PHE A 134 0.65 12.13 11.31
C PHE A 134 0.06 12.98 12.44
N VAL A 135 0.23 12.52 13.68
CA VAL A 135 -0.21 13.25 14.88
C VAL A 135 0.98 13.66 15.75
N ASP A 136 0.83 14.75 16.51
CA ASP A 136 1.80 15.17 17.52
C ASP A 136 1.63 14.39 18.85
N LYS A 137 2.42 14.76 19.86
CA LYS A 137 2.32 14.16 21.21
C LYS A 137 0.97 14.41 21.88
N GLN A 138 0.25 15.45 21.45
CA GLN A 138 -1.05 15.87 21.96
C GLN A 138 -2.21 15.27 21.14
N GLY A 139 -1.90 14.47 20.11
CA GLY A 139 -2.89 13.84 19.23
C GLY A 139 -3.44 14.77 18.14
N LYS A 140 -2.86 15.96 17.96
CA LYS A 140 -3.28 16.91 16.92
C LYS A 140 -2.63 16.55 15.59
N GLU A 141 -3.39 16.71 14.51
CA GLU A 141 -2.89 16.47 13.16
C GLU A 141 -1.75 17.44 12.79
N ILE A 142 -0.71 16.86 12.21
CA ILE A 142 0.45 17.58 11.69
C ILE A 142 0.29 17.73 10.17
N ASP A 143 0.59 18.91 9.65
CA ASP A 143 0.70 19.13 8.20
C ASP A 143 1.92 18.38 7.64
N ALA A 144 1.65 17.16 7.21
CA ALA A 144 2.62 16.25 6.64
C ALA A 144 2.02 15.63 5.37
N LYS A 145 2.74 15.77 4.25
CA LYS A 145 2.34 15.20 2.96
C LYS A 145 3.08 13.89 2.74
N LEU A 146 2.33 12.78 2.67
CA LEU A 146 2.82 11.46 2.26
C LEU A 146 2.69 11.30 0.75
N LYS A 147 3.74 10.80 0.10
CA LYS A 147 3.78 10.54 -1.34
C LYS A 147 4.36 9.16 -1.61
N VAL A 148 3.85 8.50 -2.64
CA VAL A 148 4.38 7.23 -3.13
C VAL A 148 5.53 7.50 -4.09
N ALA A 149 6.76 7.35 -3.61
CA ALA A 149 7.97 7.62 -4.40
C ALA A 149 8.30 6.48 -5.36
N ALA A 150 8.19 5.22 -4.90
CA ALA A 150 8.40 4.03 -5.72
C ALA A 150 7.64 2.82 -5.16
N VAL A 151 7.29 1.89 -6.03
CA VAL A 151 6.69 0.60 -5.66
C VAL A 151 7.54 -0.48 -6.29
N MET A 152 7.99 -1.44 -5.49
CA MET A 152 8.79 -2.58 -5.88
C MET A 152 7.99 -3.84 -5.55
N VAL A 153 7.65 -4.62 -6.57
CA VAL A 153 6.83 -5.83 -6.40
C VAL A 153 7.73 -7.03 -6.43
N ASP A 154 7.55 -7.92 -5.46
CA ASP A 154 8.25 -9.20 -5.41
C ASP A 154 7.39 -10.26 -6.12
N TRP A 155 7.49 -10.28 -7.44
CA TRP A 155 6.74 -11.22 -8.29
C TRP A 155 7.23 -12.67 -8.14
N TYR A 156 8.50 -12.82 -7.76
CA TYR A 156 9.17 -14.09 -7.61
C TYR A 156 9.44 -14.32 -6.14
N ASN A 157 8.41 -14.74 -5.39
CA ASN A 157 8.69 -15.51 -4.17
C ASN A 157 9.48 -16.75 -4.60
N GLU A 158 10.81 -16.65 -4.66
CA GLU A 158 11.73 -17.78 -4.61
C GLU A 158 11.61 -18.41 -3.22
N ASN A 159 10.50 -19.12 -3.01
CA ASN A 159 10.33 -20.14 -2.01
C ASN A 159 9.44 -21.24 -2.61
N ILE A 160 9.91 -21.76 -3.75
CA ILE A 160 9.87 -23.20 -3.97
C ILE A 160 11.14 -23.74 -3.29
N ASN A 161 11.13 -23.81 -1.97
CA ASN A 161 11.94 -24.79 -1.24
C ASN A 161 10.98 -25.96 -1.02
N SER A 162 11.00 -26.95 -1.93
CA SER A 162 11.88 -28.12 -1.92
C SER A 162 11.28 -29.24 -1.09
#